data_AF-A0A526V339-F1
#
_entry.id   AF-A0A526V339-F1
#
_cell.length_a   1.000
_cell.length_b   1.000
_cell.length_c   1.000
_cell.angle_alpha   90.00
_cell.angle_beta   90.00
_cell.angle_gamma   90.00
#
_symmetry.space_group_name_H-M   'P 1'
#
loop_
_entity.id
_entity.type
_entity.pdbx_description
1 polymer ?
#
loop_
_entity_poly.entity_id
_entity_poly.type
_entity_poly.pdbx_seq_one_letter_code
_entity_poly.pdbx_strand_id
1 'polypeptide(L)'
;MLTKIAGGDIIDPVNGRLGKGDLWIKDDKIVPAPAGGAADRTIEASGCIVMAGAIDIHSHIGGGNVNTARLLLPEQHAAHQLRPATTPLSNAGWSTFQTGCLYAKMGFTTVVEPAMSPGAALHTHLELADIPIIDKATLAILGNDDFLLSMIRDDAPSTMIEDYVAWTVASTRALGVKVINAGAAAAFKENVRTFSLDDVVPSYGVSSRKIVKTLQAAVDSLGLPHPLHVHCNNLGSPGSANTAAATIAAADGLPLHLAHLQFYGYGTEGKRGFSSAAARLAELVNATPEVTIDIGQVMFGQTVTVSSDVMRQFSARGSAHPKKTVIHDGDGNGGGIVPYSYGKDFYGTMQWAIGLELFLLIDDPWRVFFTT
;
A
#
# COMPACT_ATOMS: atom_id res chain seq x y z
N MET A 1 -31.85 13.06 -8.93
CA MET A 1 -31.45 14.47 -8.69
C MET A 1 -30.35 14.84 -9.68
N LEU A 2 -30.60 15.86 -10.50
CA LEU A 2 -29.65 16.46 -11.44
C LEU A 2 -28.89 17.60 -10.75
N THR A 3 -27.59 17.44 -10.59
CA THR A 3 -26.69 18.44 -9.98
C THR A 3 -25.75 18.99 -11.04
N LYS A 4 -25.55 20.31 -11.01
CA LYS A 4 -24.55 21.02 -11.79
C LYS A 4 -23.47 21.57 -10.87
N ILE A 5 -22.21 21.24 -11.13
CA ILE A 5 -21.05 21.97 -10.58
C ILE A 5 -20.67 23.01 -11.63
N ALA A 6 -20.84 24.29 -11.33
CA ALA A 6 -20.78 25.38 -12.30
C ALA A 6 -19.46 26.16 -12.20
N GLY A 7 -18.83 26.45 -13.34
CA GLY A 7 -17.73 27.41 -13.46
C GLY A 7 -16.37 26.97 -12.88
N GLY A 8 -16.23 25.71 -12.48
CA GLY A 8 -14.98 25.18 -11.90
C GLY A 8 -13.86 25.00 -12.93
N ASP A 9 -12.62 25.01 -12.46
CA ASP A 9 -11.45 24.68 -13.26
C ASP A 9 -11.22 23.16 -13.21
N ILE A 10 -11.64 22.46 -14.27
CA ILE A 10 -11.67 21.00 -14.30
C ILE A 10 -10.29 20.46 -14.68
N ILE A 11 -9.81 19.49 -13.90
CA ILE A 11 -8.58 18.75 -14.17
C ILE A 11 -8.92 17.26 -14.30
N ASP A 12 -9.06 16.80 -15.54
CA ASP A 12 -9.32 15.40 -15.89
C ASP A 12 -8.35 14.97 -17.02
N PRO A 13 -7.15 14.49 -16.64
CA PRO A 13 -6.11 14.14 -17.60
C PRO A 13 -6.42 12.86 -18.38
N VAL A 14 -7.25 11.95 -17.86
CA VAL A 14 -7.67 10.73 -18.60
C VAL A 14 -8.46 11.11 -19.84
N ASN A 15 -9.39 12.06 -19.71
CA ASN A 15 -10.24 12.50 -20.81
C ASN A 15 -9.71 13.75 -21.52
N GLY A 16 -8.50 14.21 -21.19
CA GLY A 16 -7.88 15.41 -21.77
C GLY A 16 -8.68 16.71 -21.52
N ARG A 17 -9.49 16.74 -20.46
CA ARG A 17 -10.36 17.88 -20.13
C ARG A 17 -9.68 18.74 -19.06
N LEU A 18 -9.12 19.87 -19.51
CA LEU A 18 -8.44 20.84 -18.68
C LEU A 18 -9.03 22.24 -18.90
N GLY A 19 -9.32 22.96 -17.81
CA GLY A 19 -9.79 24.34 -17.86
C GLY A 19 -11.22 24.54 -17.35
N LYS A 20 -11.69 25.78 -17.45
CA LYS A 20 -13.02 26.19 -16.94
C LYS A 20 -14.16 25.44 -17.62
N GLY A 21 -15.10 24.93 -16.83
CA GLY A 21 -16.32 24.35 -17.36
C GLY A 21 -17.30 23.86 -16.29
N ASP A 22 -18.41 23.32 -16.77
CA ASP A 22 -19.46 22.76 -15.91
C ASP A 22 -19.40 21.24 -15.87
N LEU A 23 -19.61 20.63 -14.71
CA LEU A 23 -19.80 19.18 -14.55
C LEU A 23 -21.26 18.89 -14.22
N TRP A 24 -21.83 17.91 -14.90
CA TRP A 24 -23.21 17.49 -14.68
C TRP A 24 -23.25 16.09 -14.09
N ILE A 25 -24.03 15.93 -13.03
CA ILE A 25 -24.18 14.68 -12.30
C ILE A 25 -25.68 14.38 -12.23
N LYS A 26 -26.10 13.20 -12.65
CA LYS A 26 -27.47 12.73 -12.45
C LYS A 26 -27.43 11.52 -11.54
N ASP A 27 -28.06 11.67 -10.38
CA ASP A 27 -28.04 10.68 -9.32
C ASP A 27 -26.60 10.40 -8.85
N ASP A 28 -26.03 9.25 -9.20
CA ASP A 28 -24.69 8.79 -8.83
C ASP A 28 -23.68 8.81 -9.98
N LYS A 29 -24.06 9.33 -11.16
CA LYS A 29 -23.22 9.28 -12.37
C LYS A 29 -22.97 10.64 -12.98
N ILE A 30 -21.75 10.83 -13.47
CA ILE A 30 -21.40 11.95 -14.35
C ILE A 30 -22.11 11.73 -15.69
N VAL A 31 -22.77 12.76 -16.20
CA VAL A 31 -23.54 12.73 -17.46
C VAL A 31 -23.17 13.89 -18.37
N PRO A 32 -23.43 13.80 -19.68
CA PRO A 32 -23.36 14.96 -20.57
C PRO A 32 -24.29 16.08 -20.10
N ALA A 33 -23.99 17.31 -20.50
CA ALA A 33 -24.89 18.43 -20.28
C ALA A 33 -26.27 18.12 -20.94
N PRO A 34 -27.38 18.23 -20.20
CA PRO A 34 -28.70 17.95 -20.76
C PRO A 34 -29.04 18.97 -21.85
N ALA A 35 -29.69 18.51 -22.93
CA ALA A 35 -30.10 19.37 -24.06
C ALA A 35 -31.13 20.45 -23.68
N GLY A 36 -31.79 20.30 -22.53
CA GLY A 36 -32.70 21.26 -21.92
C GLY A 36 -33.06 20.82 -20.50
N GLY A 37 -33.24 21.77 -19.59
CA GLY A 37 -33.57 21.52 -18.18
C GLY A 37 -32.72 22.37 -17.22
N ALA A 38 -33.33 22.82 -16.12
CA ALA A 38 -32.60 23.43 -15.01
C ALA A 38 -32.03 22.32 -14.12
N ALA A 39 -30.83 22.53 -13.55
CA ALA A 39 -30.33 21.64 -12.52
C ALA A 39 -31.24 21.72 -11.28
N ASP A 40 -31.55 20.57 -10.66
CA ASP A 40 -32.26 20.54 -9.38
C ASP A 40 -31.41 21.22 -8.29
N ARG A 41 -30.09 21.08 -8.40
CA ARG A 41 -29.10 21.72 -7.53
C ARG A 41 -27.94 22.26 -8.35
N THR A 42 -27.56 23.50 -8.07
CA THR A 42 -26.32 24.08 -8.60
C THR A 42 -25.33 24.31 -7.46
N ILE A 43 -24.09 23.86 -7.66
CA ILE A 43 -22.94 24.11 -6.80
C ILE A 43 -22.04 25.08 -7.55
N GLU A 44 -21.85 26.28 -7.00
CA GLU A 44 -20.94 27.27 -7.55
C GLU A 44 -19.49 26.85 -7.24
N ALA A 45 -18.62 26.78 -8.25
CA ALA A 45 -17.22 26.38 -8.13
C ALA A 45 -16.26 27.36 -8.85
N SER A 46 -16.67 28.59 -9.15
CA SER A 46 -15.81 29.59 -9.77
C SER A 46 -14.60 29.88 -8.91
N GLY A 47 -13.41 29.71 -9.49
CA GLY A 47 -12.14 29.86 -8.77
C GLY A 47 -11.73 28.64 -7.96
N CYS A 48 -12.49 27.54 -8.00
CA CYS A 48 -12.14 26.26 -7.41
C CYS A 48 -11.61 25.29 -8.47
N ILE A 49 -10.64 24.44 -8.07
CA ILE A 49 -10.23 23.28 -8.84
C ILE A 49 -11.25 22.15 -8.65
N VAL A 50 -11.63 21.50 -9.74
CA VAL A 50 -12.53 20.34 -9.75
C VAL A 50 -11.76 19.14 -10.32
N MET A 51 -11.59 18.12 -9.49
CA MET A 51 -10.92 16.86 -9.83
C MET A 51 -11.86 15.68 -9.56
N ALA A 52 -11.50 14.51 -10.10
CA ALA A 52 -12.09 13.26 -9.65
C ALA A 52 -11.79 13.03 -8.15
N GLY A 53 -12.63 12.24 -7.50
CA GLY A 53 -12.34 11.79 -6.13
C GLY A 53 -11.03 11.00 -6.09
N ALA A 54 -10.17 11.32 -5.13
CA ALA A 54 -8.84 10.72 -5.06
C ALA A 54 -8.89 9.26 -4.60
N ILE A 55 -7.93 8.46 -5.09
CA ILE A 55 -7.78 7.04 -4.79
C ILE A 55 -6.44 6.84 -4.07
N ASP A 56 -6.50 6.29 -2.86
CA ASP A 56 -5.32 5.85 -2.12
C ASP A 56 -5.19 4.33 -2.29
N ILE A 57 -4.12 3.89 -2.93
CA ILE A 57 -3.92 2.48 -3.29
C ILE A 57 -3.17 1.68 -2.22
N HIS A 58 -2.67 2.33 -1.16
CA HIS A 58 -1.86 1.68 -0.13
C HIS A 58 -1.96 2.42 1.20
N SER A 59 -2.92 2.02 2.02
CA SER A 59 -3.00 2.52 3.40
C SER A 59 -3.49 1.47 4.38
N HIS A 60 -2.77 1.33 5.49
CA HIS A 60 -3.13 0.42 6.58
C HIS A 60 -4.26 1.03 7.43
N ILE A 61 -5.50 0.76 7.04
CA ILE A 61 -6.73 1.35 7.63
C ILE A 61 -7.59 0.35 8.39
N GLY A 62 -7.39 -0.96 8.19
CA GLY A 62 -8.20 -2.00 8.82
C GLY A 62 -7.47 -3.34 9.06
N GLY A 63 -7.92 -4.06 10.08
CA GLY A 63 -7.47 -5.43 10.37
C GLY A 63 -6.59 -5.54 11.62
N GLY A 64 -6.22 -6.78 11.96
CA GLY A 64 -5.59 -7.13 13.24
C GLY A 64 -4.34 -6.32 13.61
N ASN A 65 -3.44 -6.10 12.66
CA ASN A 65 -2.21 -5.34 12.89
C ASN A 65 -2.48 -3.85 13.15
N VAL A 66 -3.41 -3.25 12.40
CA VAL A 66 -3.84 -1.85 12.60
C VAL A 66 -4.51 -1.68 13.97
N ASN A 67 -5.39 -2.61 14.34
CA ASN A 67 -6.05 -2.55 15.64
C ASN A 67 -5.08 -2.77 16.80
N THR A 68 -4.09 -3.65 16.61
CA THR A 68 -2.99 -3.83 17.57
C THR A 68 -2.19 -2.54 17.75
N ALA A 69 -1.96 -1.78 16.68
CA ALA A 69 -1.31 -0.47 16.79
C ALA A 69 -2.14 0.53 17.60
N ARG A 70 -3.47 0.56 17.38
CA ARG A 70 -4.41 1.36 18.19
C ARG A 70 -4.35 0.98 19.68
N LEU A 71 -4.25 -0.31 20.01
CA LEU A 71 -4.11 -0.79 21.39
C LEU A 71 -2.74 -0.47 21.99
N LEU A 72 -1.67 -0.60 21.21
CA LEU A 72 -0.30 -0.37 21.67
C LEU A 72 -0.05 1.10 22.03
N LEU A 73 -0.71 2.04 21.34
CA LEU A 73 -0.43 3.48 21.38
C LEU A 73 -1.64 4.31 21.84
N PRO A 74 -2.15 4.14 23.09
CA PRO A 74 -3.25 4.94 23.60
C PRO A 74 -2.95 6.46 23.60
N GLU A 75 -1.68 6.86 23.70
CA GLU A 75 -1.27 8.27 23.58
C GLU A 75 -1.59 8.87 22.20
N GLN A 76 -1.61 8.07 21.13
CA GLN A 76 -2.01 8.54 19.80
C GLN A 76 -3.51 8.81 19.74
N HIS A 77 -4.35 8.07 20.48
CA HIS A 77 -5.78 8.37 20.57
C HIS A 77 -6.00 9.77 21.13
N ALA A 78 -5.29 10.13 22.22
CA ALA A 78 -5.39 11.45 22.85
C ALA A 78 -4.93 12.58 21.90
N ALA A 79 -3.84 12.37 21.16
CA ALA A 79 -3.31 13.35 20.21
C ALA A 79 -4.26 13.66 19.03
N HIS A 80 -5.15 12.72 18.69
CA HIS A 80 -6.09 12.84 17.57
C HIS A 80 -7.51 13.29 17.98
N GLN A 81 -7.70 13.77 19.22
CA GLN A 81 -9.00 14.19 19.73
C GLN A 81 -9.43 15.58 19.25
N LEU A 82 -10.35 15.67 18.28
CA LEU A 82 -11.12 16.89 17.97
C LEU A 82 -12.47 16.52 17.31
N ARG A 83 -13.56 16.26 18.06
CA ARG A 83 -14.90 15.99 17.47
C ARG A 83 -16.13 16.34 18.34
N PRO A 84 -17.33 16.50 17.73
CA PRO A 84 -18.61 16.68 18.43
C PRO A 84 -19.03 15.43 19.22
N ALA A 85 -19.59 15.62 20.42
CA ALA A 85 -19.88 14.57 21.40
C ALA A 85 -20.89 13.48 20.93
N THR A 86 -21.66 13.72 19.87
CA THR A 86 -22.84 12.92 19.47
C THR A 86 -22.56 11.76 18.50
N THR A 87 -21.30 11.47 18.15
CA THR A 87 -20.95 10.36 17.23
C THR A 87 -20.51 9.09 17.99
N PRO A 88 -20.71 7.87 17.48
CA PRO A 88 -20.12 6.66 18.06
C PRO A 88 -18.60 6.79 18.19
N LEU A 89 -18.04 6.34 19.33
CA LEU A 89 -16.61 6.49 19.65
C LEU A 89 -16.12 7.96 19.60
N SER A 90 -16.99 8.95 19.85
CA SER A 90 -16.65 10.39 19.83
C SER A 90 -15.49 10.79 20.74
N ASN A 91 -15.18 9.95 21.74
CA ASN A 91 -14.06 10.10 22.67
C ASN A 91 -12.75 9.41 22.22
N ALA A 92 -12.77 8.56 21.19
CA ALA A 92 -11.61 7.85 20.67
C ALA A 92 -11.07 8.49 19.39
N GLY A 93 -9.88 9.08 19.49
CA GLY A 93 -9.09 9.48 18.32
C GLY A 93 -8.54 8.26 17.57
N TRP A 94 -8.11 8.41 16.32
CA TRP A 94 -7.55 7.33 15.50
C TRP A 94 -8.44 6.08 15.36
N SER A 95 -9.76 6.28 15.41
CA SER A 95 -10.80 5.27 15.15
C SER A 95 -11.06 5.07 13.66
N THR A 96 -11.70 3.97 13.28
CA THR A 96 -12.21 3.70 11.91
C THR A 96 -13.08 4.86 11.39
N PHE A 97 -13.95 5.38 12.24
CA PHE A 97 -14.76 6.56 11.94
C PHE A 97 -13.90 7.83 11.71
N GLN A 98 -12.75 7.99 12.38
CA GLN A 98 -11.82 9.09 12.06
C GLN A 98 -11.24 8.97 10.67
N THR A 99 -10.76 7.77 10.36
CA THR A 99 -10.08 7.48 9.10
C THR A 99 -10.93 7.91 7.92
N GLY A 100 -12.19 7.46 7.86
CA GLY A 100 -13.11 7.81 6.75
C GLY A 100 -13.38 9.30 6.64
N CYS A 101 -13.63 9.98 7.77
CA CYS A 101 -13.86 11.42 7.77
C CYS A 101 -12.62 12.23 7.36
N LEU A 102 -11.41 11.81 7.74
CA LEU A 102 -10.18 12.50 7.38
C LEU A 102 -9.87 12.34 5.89
N TYR A 103 -10.02 11.15 5.33
CA TYR A 103 -9.88 10.92 3.89
C TYR A 103 -10.88 11.76 3.10
N ALA A 104 -12.16 11.74 3.48
CA ALA A 104 -13.21 12.51 2.81
C ALA A 104 -12.92 14.03 2.84
N LYS A 105 -12.38 14.56 3.94
CA LYS A 105 -11.98 15.98 4.05
C LYS A 105 -10.87 16.38 3.08
N MET A 106 -10.03 15.44 2.68
CA MET A 106 -8.95 15.65 1.70
C MET A 106 -9.41 15.41 0.26
N GLY A 107 -10.67 15.03 0.03
CA GLY A 107 -11.20 14.71 -1.30
C GLY A 107 -10.94 13.29 -1.77
N PHE A 108 -10.46 12.39 -0.89
CA PHE A 108 -10.36 10.97 -1.19
C PHE A 108 -11.72 10.30 -1.08
N THR A 109 -11.97 9.41 -2.02
CA THR A 109 -13.23 8.66 -2.13
C THR A 109 -13.02 7.17 -2.18
N THR A 110 -11.81 6.68 -2.41
CA THR A 110 -11.51 5.23 -2.39
C THR A 110 -10.17 5.00 -1.71
N VAL A 111 -10.10 4.01 -0.81
CA VAL A 111 -8.86 3.62 -0.11
C VAL A 111 -8.72 2.10 -0.10
N VAL A 112 -7.51 1.60 -0.40
CA VAL A 112 -7.20 0.17 -0.44
C VAL A 112 -6.35 -0.23 0.76
N GLU A 113 -6.84 -1.20 1.55
CA GLU A 113 -6.07 -1.86 2.60
C GLU A 113 -5.10 -2.89 1.98
N PRO A 114 -3.78 -2.66 2.02
CA PRO A 114 -2.81 -3.44 1.26
C PRO A 114 -2.49 -4.82 1.88
N ALA A 115 -2.93 -5.08 3.12
CA ALA A 115 -2.37 -6.17 3.92
C ALA A 115 -3.41 -6.96 4.72
N MET A 116 -4.38 -7.59 4.04
CA MET A 116 -5.30 -8.52 4.68
C MET A 116 -4.72 -9.93 4.74
N SER A 117 -4.54 -10.46 5.96
CA SER A 117 -4.31 -11.88 6.17
C SER A 117 -5.57 -12.68 5.81
N PRO A 118 -5.51 -13.69 4.92
CA PRO A 118 -6.68 -14.50 4.56
C PRO A 118 -7.41 -15.11 5.76
N GLY A 119 -6.67 -15.59 6.77
CA GLY A 119 -7.23 -16.19 7.99
C GLY A 119 -7.97 -15.20 8.90
N ALA A 120 -7.73 -13.89 8.72
CA ALA A 120 -8.37 -12.82 9.49
C ALA A 120 -9.27 -11.92 8.63
N ALA A 121 -9.66 -12.36 7.43
CA ALA A 121 -10.41 -11.55 6.47
C ALA A 121 -11.71 -10.97 7.04
N LEU A 122 -12.45 -11.76 7.83
CA LEU A 122 -13.68 -11.28 8.47
C LEU A 122 -13.45 -10.06 9.35
N HIS A 123 -12.37 -10.05 10.15
CA HIS A 123 -12.03 -8.91 11.00
C HIS A 123 -11.69 -7.68 10.15
N THR A 124 -10.86 -7.83 9.12
CA THR A 124 -10.54 -6.72 8.20
C THR A 124 -11.81 -6.14 7.58
N HIS A 125 -12.72 -6.98 7.05
CA HIS A 125 -13.96 -6.50 6.44
C HIS A 125 -14.89 -5.79 7.42
N LEU A 126 -15.01 -6.28 8.66
CA LEU A 126 -15.80 -5.61 9.69
C LEU A 126 -15.23 -4.22 10.03
N GLU A 127 -13.90 -4.08 10.14
CA GLU A 127 -13.30 -2.77 10.34
C GLU A 127 -13.47 -1.84 9.14
N LEU A 128 -13.32 -2.35 7.91
CA LEU A 128 -13.55 -1.56 6.70
C LEU A 128 -15.02 -1.10 6.61
N ALA A 129 -15.98 -1.95 6.98
CA ALA A 129 -17.39 -1.58 7.01
C ALA A 129 -17.69 -0.42 7.99
N ASP A 130 -16.94 -0.32 9.09
CA ASP A 130 -17.05 0.76 10.07
C ASP A 130 -16.41 2.09 9.62
N ILE A 131 -15.67 2.11 8.51
CA ILE A 131 -15.07 3.33 7.94
C ILE A 131 -16.09 4.02 7.03
N PRO A 132 -16.59 5.22 7.37
CA PRO A 132 -17.66 5.88 6.61
C PRO A 132 -17.15 6.60 5.34
N ILE A 133 -18.10 7.01 4.49
CA ILE A 133 -17.95 7.90 3.32
C ILE A 133 -17.19 7.30 2.14
N ILE A 134 -15.91 6.97 2.33
CA ILE A 134 -15.07 6.44 1.23
C ILE A 134 -15.57 5.06 0.80
N ASP A 135 -15.21 4.61 -0.40
CA ASP A 135 -15.21 3.22 -0.81
C ASP A 135 -13.93 2.54 -0.35
N LYS A 136 -13.98 1.22 -0.13
CA LYS A 136 -12.86 0.44 0.38
C LYS A 136 -12.66 -0.83 -0.41
N ALA A 137 -11.40 -1.23 -0.52
CA ALA A 137 -10.99 -2.53 -1.02
C ALA A 137 -9.85 -3.08 -0.17
N THR A 138 -9.47 -4.33 -0.38
CA THR A 138 -8.33 -4.93 0.29
C THR A 138 -7.58 -5.92 -0.59
N LEU A 139 -6.30 -6.13 -0.32
CA LEU A 139 -5.44 -7.11 -0.99
C LEU A 139 -5.14 -8.27 -0.05
N ALA A 140 -5.40 -9.50 -0.51
CA ALA A 140 -5.11 -10.71 0.23
C ALA A 140 -3.59 -11.01 0.18
N ILE A 141 -2.98 -11.21 1.33
CA ILE A 141 -1.55 -11.54 1.42
C ILE A 141 -1.34 -13.03 1.15
N LEU A 142 -0.47 -13.33 0.19
CA LEU A 142 0.06 -14.68 -0.09
C LEU A 142 1.60 -14.65 -0.14
N GLY A 143 2.21 -15.84 -0.21
CA GLY A 143 3.66 -15.98 -0.44
C GLY A 143 4.48 -16.36 0.79
N ASN A 144 3.83 -16.64 1.92
CA ASN A 144 4.48 -17.16 3.13
C ASN A 144 3.64 -18.24 3.85
N ASP A 145 2.46 -18.57 3.33
CA ASP A 145 1.61 -19.63 3.85
C ASP A 145 2.13 -21.00 3.40
N ASP A 146 1.95 -22.00 4.27
CA ASP A 146 2.44 -23.37 4.04
C ASP A 146 1.86 -24.01 2.78
N PHE A 147 0.60 -23.70 2.45
CA PHE A 147 -0.10 -24.33 1.34
C PHE A 147 0.49 -23.93 -0.01
N LEU A 148 0.63 -22.63 -0.28
CA LEU A 148 1.30 -22.13 -1.48
C LEU A 148 2.75 -22.59 -1.56
N LEU A 149 3.51 -22.46 -0.47
CA LEU A 149 4.92 -22.83 -0.47
C LEU A 149 5.13 -24.33 -0.70
N SER A 150 4.26 -25.19 -0.15
CA SER A 150 4.27 -26.63 -0.41
C SER A 150 3.95 -26.95 -1.86
N MET A 151 2.95 -26.30 -2.47
CA MET A 151 2.65 -26.47 -3.90
C MET A 151 3.84 -26.09 -4.79
N ILE A 152 4.54 -24.99 -4.47
CA ILE A 152 5.72 -24.58 -5.25
C ILE A 152 6.89 -25.56 -5.04
N ARG A 153 7.11 -26.05 -3.80
CA ARG A 153 8.13 -27.06 -3.50
C ARG A 153 7.90 -28.34 -4.29
N ASP A 154 6.65 -28.80 -4.32
CA ASP A 154 6.27 -30.08 -4.91
C ASP A 154 6.05 -30.00 -6.44
N ASP A 155 6.39 -28.87 -7.06
CA ASP A 155 6.23 -28.58 -8.49
C ASP A 155 4.80 -28.85 -8.98
N ALA A 156 3.81 -28.40 -8.18
CA ALA A 156 2.41 -28.54 -8.51
C ALA A 156 2.08 -27.82 -9.85
N PRO A 157 1.11 -28.33 -10.63
CA PRO A 157 0.68 -27.68 -11.86
C PRO A 157 0.27 -26.22 -11.64
N SER A 158 0.59 -25.33 -12.57
CA SER A 158 0.27 -23.89 -12.46
C SER A 158 -1.23 -23.65 -12.22
N THR A 159 -2.09 -24.47 -12.80
CA THR A 159 -3.55 -24.40 -12.60
C THR A 159 -3.96 -24.59 -11.15
N MET A 160 -3.25 -25.40 -10.37
CA MET A 160 -3.54 -25.59 -8.94
C MET A 160 -3.18 -24.34 -8.13
N ILE A 161 -2.09 -23.65 -8.51
CA ILE A 161 -1.70 -22.37 -7.91
C ILE A 161 -2.73 -21.29 -8.29
N GLU A 162 -3.15 -21.24 -9.55
CA GLU A 162 -4.20 -20.34 -10.04
C GLU A 162 -5.52 -20.57 -9.29
N ASP A 163 -5.94 -21.82 -9.14
CA ASP A 163 -7.14 -22.20 -8.38
C ASP A 163 -7.05 -21.73 -6.91
N TYR A 164 -5.88 -21.89 -6.28
CA TYR A 164 -5.68 -21.44 -4.90
C TYR A 164 -5.72 -19.91 -4.78
N VAL A 165 -5.10 -19.18 -5.72
CA VAL A 165 -5.14 -17.72 -5.76
C VAL A 165 -6.57 -17.24 -5.98
N ALA A 166 -7.29 -17.79 -6.96
CA ALA A 166 -8.68 -17.44 -7.25
C ALA A 166 -9.60 -17.75 -6.05
N TRP A 167 -9.44 -18.92 -5.43
CA TRP A 167 -10.19 -19.29 -4.22
C TRP A 167 -9.91 -18.33 -3.07
N THR A 168 -8.65 -17.93 -2.86
CA THR A 168 -8.25 -17.01 -1.80
C THR A 168 -8.89 -15.63 -2.02
N VAL A 169 -8.78 -15.07 -3.23
CA VAL A 169 -9.37 -13.77 -3.57
C VAL A 169 -10.90 -13.80 -3.40
N ALA A 170 -11.57 -14.83 -3.91
CA ALA A 170 -13.02 -14.96 -3.84
C ALA A 170 -13.54 -15.18 -2.41
N SER A 171 -12.93 -16.11 -1.66
CA SER A 171 -13.36 -16.45 -0.30
C SER A 171 -13.12 -15.33 0.70
N THR A 172 -12.03 -14.57 0.51
CA THR A 172 -11.69 -13.44 1.37
C THR A 172 -12.28 -12.12 0.89
N ARG A 173 -12.99 -12.09 -0.26
CA ARG A 173 -13.54 -10.88 -0.89
C ARG A 173 -12.49 -9.78 -1.09
N ALA A 174 -11.29 -10.17 -1.49
CA ALA A 174 -10.23 -9.23 -1.82
C ALA A 174 -10.41 -8.68 -3.25
N LEU A 175 -9.87 -7.49 -3.51
CA LEU A 175 -9.78 -6.92 -4.85
C LEU A 175 -8.60 -7.49 -5.65
N GLY A 176 -7.55 -7.95 -4.96
CA GLY A 176 -6.35 -8.49 -5.59
C GLY A 176 -5.41 -9.14 -4.59
N VAL A 177 -4.18 -9.40 -5.04
CA VAL A 177 -3.17 -10.16 -4.29
C VAL A 177 -1.99 -9.27 -3.93
N LYS A 178 -1.53 -9.40 -2.68
CA LYS A 178 -0.30 -8.79 -2.16
C LYS A 178 0.70 -9.90 -1.82
N VAL A 179 1.98 -9.66 -2.11
CA VAL A 179 3.08 -10.43 -1.53
C VAL A 179 3.97 -9.52 -0.69
N ILE A 180 4.31 -9.96 0.52
CA ILE A 180 5.13 -9.19 1.46
C ILE A 180 6.34 -10.02 1.87
N ASN A 181 7.53 -9.57 1.45
CA ASN A 181 8.82 -10.19 1.71
C ASN A 181 8.74 -11.72 1.50
N ALA A 182 8.51 -12.12 0.24
CA ALA A 182 8.10 -13.48 -0.13
C ALA A 182 9.02 -14.55 0.50
N GLY A 183 8.44 -15.53 1.17
CA GLY A 183 9.15 -16.59 1.88
C GLY A 183 9.85 -16.18 3.19
N ALA A 184 10.04 -14.89 3.47
CA ALA A 184 10.82 -14.46 4.62
C ALA A 184 10.11 -14.69 5.95
N ALA A 185 8.77 -14.59 6.02
CA ALA A 185 8.06 -14.91 7.26
C ALA A 185 8.13 -16.41 7.55
N ALA A 186 8.05 -17.27 6.53
CA ALA A 186 8.27 -18.70 6.68
C ALA A 186 9.72 -18.99 7.14
N ALA A 187 10.72 -18.38 6.52
CA ALA A 187 12.12 -18.51 6.93
C ALA A 187 12.38 -17.96 8.35
N PHE A 188 11.69 -16.90 8.75
CA PHE A 188 11.83 -16.28 10.07
C PHE A 188 11.43 -17.22 11.21
N LYS A 189 10.38 -18.03 11.02
CA LYS A 189 9.94 -19.10 11.92
C LYS A 189 11.03 -20.16 12.14
N GLU A 190 11.89 -20.34 11.14
CA GLU A 190 13.05 -21.24 11.15
C GLU A 190 14.35 -20.54 11.59
N ASN A 191 14.21 -19.42 12.32
CA ASN A 191 15.32 -18.64 12.89
C ASN A 191 16.21 -17.91 11.85
N VAL A 192 15.79 -17.79 10.59
CA VAL A 192 16.45 -16.91 9.60
C VAL A 192 16.19 -15.44 9.96
N ARG A 193 17.19 -14.57 9.77
CA ARG A 193 17.15 -13.16 10.20
C ARG A 193 17.42 -12.13 9.11
N THR A 194 17.84 -12.60 7.94
CA THR A 194 18.03 -11.82 6.71
C THR A 194 17.53 -12.67 5.56
N PHE A 195 16.88 -12.05 4.57
CA PHE A 195 16.33 -12.78 3.44
C PHE A 195 16.33 -11.87 2.21
N SER A 196 17.00 -12.31 1.15
CA SER A 196 17.15 -11.63 -0.13
C SER A 196 16.29 -12.30 -1.20
N LEU A 197 16.19 -11.66 -2.37
CA LEU A 197 15.33 -12.13 -3.46
C LEU A 197 15.68 -13.55 -3.96
N ASP A 198 16.94 -13.97 -3.87
CA ASP A 198 17.37 -15.29 -4.32
C ASP A 198 17.61 -16.27 -3.16
N ASP A 199 17.38 -15.85 -1.91
CA ASP A 199 17.50 -16.74 -0.75
C ASP A 199 16.35 -17.75 -0.73
N VAL A 200 16.65 -18.94 -0.21
CA VAL A 200 15.77 -20.11 -0.21
C VAL A 200 15.13 -20.29 1.17
N VAL A 201 13.81 -20.51 1.18
CA VAL A 201 13.08 -20.82 2.42
C VAL A 201 13.48 -22.24 2.89
N PRO A 202 14.04 -22.41 4.10
CA PRO A 202 14.72 -23.65 4.47
C PRO A 202 13.85 -24.92 4.38
N SER A 203 12.62 -24.92 4.91
CA SER A 203 11.73 -26.09 4.86
C SER A 203 11.08 -26.36 3.49
N TYR A 204 11.13 -25.40 2.56
CA TYR A 204 10.43 -25.52 1.28
C TYR A 204 11.37 -25.63 0.08
N GLY A 205 12.63 -25.22 0.19
CA GLY A 205 13.56 -25.29 -0.94
C GLY A 205 13.21 -24.33 -2.11
N VAL A 206 12.36 -23.33 -1.86
CA VAL A 206 11.90 -22.35 -2.85
C VAL A 206 12.52 -20.98 -2.57
N SER A 207 12.98 -20.27 -3.60
CA SER A 207 13.50 -18.90 -3.46
C SER A 207 12.41 -17.83 -3.42
N SER A 208 12.68 -16.68 -2.80
CA SER A 208 11.79 -15.50 -2.83
C SER A 208 11.39 -15.14 -4.27
N ARG A 209 12.34 -15.13 -5.21
CA ARG A 209 12.12 -14.86 -6.64
C ARG A 209 11.12 -15.84 -7.24
N LYS A 210 11.27 -17.14 -6.97
CA LYS A 210 10.34 -18.16 -7.48
C LYS A 210 8.94 -17.94 -6.95
N ILE A 211 8.78 -17.56 -5.68
CA ILE A 211 7.47 -17.25 -5.08
C ILE A 211 6.83 -16.03 -5.77
N VAL A 212 7.58 -14.93 -5.91
CA VAL A 212 7.11 -13.70 -6.58
C VAL A 212 6.69 -13.99 -8.02
N LYS A 213 7.53 -14.67 -8.81
CA LYS A 213 7.23 -15.00 -10.21
C LYS A 213 6.02 -15.93 -10.34
N THR A 214 5.88 -16.87 -9.42
CA THR A 214 4.75 -17.81 -9.42
C THR A 214 3.44 -17.07 -9.15
N LEU A 215 3.41 -16.20 -8.15
CA LEU A 215 2.23 -15.35 -7.89
C LEU A 215 1.97 -14.35 -9.01
N GLN A 216 3.01 -13.77 -9.60
CA GLN A 216 2.87 -12.81 -10.70
C GLN A 216 2.20 -13.47 -11.92
N ALA A 217 2.67 -14.66 -12.29
CA ALA A 217 2.08 -15.44 -13.38
C ALA A 217 0.62 -15.84 -13.08
N ALA A 218 0.32 -16.27 -11.85
CA ALA A 218 -1.05 -16.63 -11.48
C ALA A 218 -2.00 -15.42 -11.52
N VAL A 219 -1.57 -14.26 -11.02
CA VAL A 219 -2.35 -13.01 -11.04
C VAL A 219 -2.65 -12.57 -12.47
N ASP A 220 -1.66 -12.65 -13.37
CA ASP A 220 -1.80 -12.32 -14.78
C ASP A 220 -2.72 -13.31 -15.53
N SER A 221 -2.49 -14.62 -15.35
CA SER A 221 -3.27 -15.70 -15.95
C SER A 221 -4.76 -15.63 -15.58
N LEU A 222 -5.05 -15.29 -14.31
CA LEU A 222 -6.42 -15.11 -13.82
C LEU A 222 -7.09 -13.80 -14.30
N GLY A 223 -6.33 -12.88 -14.91
CA GLY A 223 -6.83 -11.59 -15.38
C GLY A 223 -7.30 -10.69 -14.23
N LEU A 224 -6.65 -10.74 -13.06
CA LEU A 224 -6.99 -9.83 -11.97
C LEU A 224 -6.68 -8.38 -12.38
N PRO A 225 -7.61 -7.41 -12.20
CA PRO A 225 -7.41 -6.04 -12.71
C PRO A 225 -6.22 -5.30 -12.08
N HIS A 226 -5.90 -5.59 -10.81
CA HIS A 226 -4.75 -5.03 -10.13
C HIS A 226 -3.57 -6.00 -10.23
N PRO A 227 -2.38 -5.57 -10.70
CA PRO A 227 -1.22 -6.45 -10.82
C PRO A 227 -0.74 -6.92 -9.45
N LEU A 228 0.16 -7.92 -9.43
CA LEU A 228 0.71 -8.41 -8.17
C LEU A 228 1.36 -7.24 -7.41
N HIS A 229 0.85 -6.99 -6.20
CA HIS A 229 1.31 -5.90 -5.38
C HIS A 229 2.45 -6.39 -4.48
N VAL A 230 3.68 -5.95 -4.75
CA VAL A 230 4.91 -6.48 -4.16
C VAL A 230 5.49 -5.54 -3.13
N HIS A 231 5.73 -6.07 -1.94
CA HIS A 231 6.68 -5.51 -0.98
C HIS A 231 7.95 -6.35 -1.05
N CYS A 232 9.03 -5.75 -1.55
CA CYS A 232 10.31 -6.42 -1.81
C CYS A 232 11.02 -6.85 -0.53
N ASN A 233 11.98 -7.76 -0.66
CA ASN A 233 12.87 -8.15 0.43
C ASN A 233 13.77 -6.97 0.88
N ASN A 234 14.41 -7.09 2.06
CA ASN A 234 15.39 -6.13 2.58
C ASN A 234 14.89 -4.68 2.76
N LEU A 235 13.60 -4.49 3.08
CA LEU A 235 13.02 -3.16 3.27
C LEU A 235 13.85 -2.30 4.25
N GLY A 236 14.18 -1.08 3.83
CA GLY A 236 14.80 -0.08 4.69
C GLY A 236 16.25 -0.38 5.11
N SER A 237 16.89 -1.40 4.54
CA SER A 237 18.30 -1.72 4.76
C SER A 237 19.20 -0.91 3.81
N PRO A 238 20.40 -0.47 4.23
CA PRO A 238 21.37 0.06 3.28
C PRO A 238 21.68 -0.95 2.17
N GLY A 239 21.62 -0.53 0.91
CA GLY A 239 21.78 -1.41 -0.26
C GLY A 239 20.49 -2.09 -0.75
N SER A 240 19.34 -1.81 -0.11
CA SER A 240 18.01 -2.31 -0.51
C SER A 240 17.66 -1.97 -1.97
N ALA A 241 18.28 -0.92 -2.53
CA ALA A 241 18.11 -0.55 -3.93
C ALA A 241 18.53 -1.66 -4.90
N ASN A 242 19.51 -2.49 -4.54
CA ASN A 242 19.90 -3.64 -5.36
C ASN A 242 18.81 -4.72 -5.36
N THR A 243 18.11 -4.91 -4.24
CA THR A 243 16.99 -5.85 -4.16
C THR A 243 15.82 -5.34 -5.01
N ALA A 244 15.42 -4.08 -4.87
CA ALA A 244 14.35 -3.52 -5.70
C ALA A 244 14.70 -3.56 -7.20
N ALA A 245 15.94 -3.24 -7.58
CA ALA A 245 16.37 -3.34 -8.96
C ALA A 245 16.27 -4.78 -9.50
N ALA A 246 16.70 -5.77 -8.71
CA ALA A 246 16.60 -7.18 -9.08
C ALA A 246 15.14 -7.69 -9.14
N THR A 247 14.24 -7.12 -8.34
CA THR A 247 12.79 -7.40 -8.41
C THR A 247 12.16 -6.78 -9.64
N ILE A 248 12.48 -5.52 -9.98
CA ILE A 248 11.99 -4.84 -11.18
C ILE A 248 12.44 -5.59 -12.43
N ALA A 249 13.72 -5.96 -12.51
CA ALA A 249 14.23 -6.78 -13.61
C ALA A 249 13.58 -8.17 -13.69
N ALA A 250 13.02 -8.67 -12.58
CA ALA A 250 12.28 -9.92 -12.56
C ALA A 250 10.86 -9.80 -13.11
N ALA A 251 10.33 -8.60 -13.35
CA ALA A 251 8.99 -8.41 -13.91
C ALA A 251 8.85 -9.18 -15.24
N ASP A 252 9.90 -9.16 -16.08
CA ASP A 252 10.05 -9.97 -17.29
C ASP A 252 8.84 -9.87 -18.23
N GLY A 253 8.40 -8.64 -18.48
CA GLY A 253 7.26 -8.33 -19.36
C GLY A 253 5.88 -8.50 -18.74
N LEU A 254 5.77 -8.98 -17.49
CA LEU A 254 4.49 -9.10 -16.78
C LEU A 254 4.24 -7.89 -15.86
N PRO A 255 2.98 -7.40 -15.77
CA PRO A 255 2.63 -6.32 -14.87
C PRO A 255 3.04 -6.55 -13.42
N LEU A 256 3.55 -5.51 -12.76
CA LEU A 256 3.96 -5.55 -11.36
C LEU A 256 3.76 -4.19 -10.69
N HIS A 257 3.32 -4.18 -9.44
CA HIS A 257 3.26 -2.96 -8.64
C HIS A 257 4.18 -3.04 -7.43
N LEU A 258 5.20 -2.18 -7.33
CA LEU A 258 6.08 -2.14 -6.15
C LEU A 258 5.58 -1.12 -5.13
N ALA A 259 5.37 -1.62 -3.92
CA ALA A 259 4.94 -0.81 -2.81
C ALA A 259 6.05 0.06 -2.22
N HIS A 260 5.69 1.26 -1.80
CA HIS A 260 6.47 2.18 -0.96
C HIS A 260 7.97 2.17 -1.32
N LEU A 261 8.27 2.45 -2.60
CA LEU A 261 9.59 2.29 -3.23
C LEU A 261 10.68 3.10 -2.52
N GLN A 262 10.31 4.20 -1.86
CA GLN A 262 11.20 5.04 -1.06
C GLN A 262 12.04 4.20 -0.09
N PHE A 263 11.48 3.20 0.57
CA PHE A 263 12.21 2.35 1.53
C PHE A 263 13.21 1.40 0.88
N TYR A 264 13.20 1.33 -0.44
CA TYR A 264 14.19 0.61 -1.24
C TYR A 264 15.16 1.55 -1.96
N GLY A 265 14.99 2.87 -1.88
CA GLY A 265 15.90 3.85 -2.49
C GLY A 265 17.24 4.03 -1.78
N TYR A 266 17.71 3.06 -0.98
CA TYR A 266 18.85 3.23 -0.08
C TYR A 266 20.12 2.60 -0.66
N GLY A 267 21.13 3.43 -0.93
CA GLY A 267 22.48 3.03 -1.33
C GLY A 267 23.42 2.88 -0.14
N THR A 268 24.67 2.49 -0.41
CA THR A 268 25.70 2.24 0.61
C THR A 268 26.86 3.23 0.54
N GLU A 269 26.73 4.32 -0.20
CA GLU A 269 27.82 5.26 -0.44
C GLU A 269 28.05 6.20 0.75
N GLY A 270 29.20 6.88 0.72
CA GLY A 270 29.56 7.89 1.72
C GLY A 270 29.99 7.33 3.08
N LYS A 271 30.42 8.22 3.97
CA LYS A 271 31.02 7.85 5.28
C LYS A 271 30.06 7.16 6.24
N ARG A 272 28.75 7.29 6.02
CA ARG A 272 27.68 6.71 6.86
C ARG A 272 27.17 5.37 6.33
N GLY A 273 27.67 4.91 5.17
CA GLY A 273 27.18 3.69 4.51
C GLY A 273 25.71 3.77 4.14
N PHE A 274 25.20 4.98 3.87
CA PHE A 274 23.79 5.25 3.58
C PHE A 274 23.71 6.49 2.68
N SER A 275 23.14 6.31 1.49
CA SER A 275 22.97 7.34 0.46
C SER A 275 21.65 7.18 -0.27
N SER A 276 21.25 8.18 -1.07
CA SER A 276 20.15 8.00 -2.03
C SER A 276 20.61 7.14 -3.20
N ALA A 277 19.75 6.23 -3.62
CA ALA A 277 19.82 5.52 -4.89
C ALA A 277 18.55 5.77 -5.74
N ALA A 278 17.82 6.86 -5.44
CA ALA A 278 16.55 7.20 -6.09
C ALA A 278 16.69 7.37 -7.61
N ALA A 279 17.70 8.11 -8.07
CA ALA A 279 17.93 8.35 -9.50
C ALA A 279 18.09 7.04 -10.30
N ARG A 280 18.89 6.11 -9.78
CA ARG A 280 19.08 4.78 -10.40
C ARG A 280 17.78 3.99 -10.45
N LEU A 281 16.97 4.02 -9.38
CA LEU A 281 15.68 3.33 -9.36
C LEU A 281 14.67 3.99 -10.30
N ALA A 282 14.66 5.33 -10.38
CA ALA A 282 13.80 6.06 -11.29
C ALA A 282 14.13 5.74 -12.76
N GLU A 283 15.41 5.71 -13.14
CA GLU A 283 15.85 5.26 -14.47
C GLU A 283 15.34 3.85 -14.79
N LEU A 284 15.41 2.94 -13.82
CA LEU A 284 14.95 1.56 -14.00
C LEU A 284 13.42 1.47 -14.15
N VAL A 285 12.66 2.24 -13.37
CA VAL A 285 11.20 2.33 -13.52
C VAL A 285 10.84 2.94 -14.88
N ASN A 286 11.54 4.00 -15.30
CA ASN A 286 11.34 4.61 -16.62
C ASN A 286 11.60 3.63 -17.76
N ALA A 287 12.60 2.75 -17.62
CA ALA A 287 12.95 1.73 -18.60
C ALA A 287 12.07 0.46 -18.56
N THR A 288 11.21 0.28 -17.56
CA THR A 288 10.40 -0.93 -17.35
C THR A 288 8.90 -0.59 -17.36
N PRO A 289 8.25 -0.50 -18.54
CA PRO A 289 6.90 0.04 -18.68
C PRO A 289 5.80 -0.77 -17.98
N GLU A 290 6.01 -2.06 -17.76
CA GLU A 290 5.10 -2.96 -17.04
C GLU A 290 5.11 -2.77 -15.52
N VAL A 291 6.06 -1.99 -14.99
CA VAL A 291 6.17 -1.70 -13.56
C VAL A 291 5.52 -0.36 -13.21
N THR A 292 4.67 -0.41 -12.19
CA THR A 292 4.15 0.77 -11.48
C THR A 292 4.63 0.75 -10.04
N ILE A 293 4.67 1.92 -9.39
CA ILE A 293 5.16 2.05 -8.02
C ILE A 293 4.28 2.99 -7.21
N ASP A 294 4.25 2.79 -5.90
CA ASP A 294 3.83 3.82 -4.94
C ASP A 294 5.03 4.27 -4.10
N ILE A 295 5.05 5.53 -3.68
CA ILE A 295 6.27 6.13 -3.13
C ILE A 295 6.53 5.73 -1.68
N GLY A 296 5.56 5.83 -0.78
CA GLY A 296 5.78 5.70 0.67
C GLY A 296 6.59 6.88 1.21
N GLN A 297 6.10 8.09 0.99
CA GLN A 297 6.78 9.32 1.39
C GLN A 297 6.88 9.43 2.91
N VAL A 298 8.10 9.47 3.41
CA VAL A 298 8.36 9.73 4.84
C VAL A 298 7.91 11.13 5.23
N MET A 299 7.13 11.20 6.32
CA MET A 299 6.72 12.43 6.99
C MET A 299 7.40 12.55 8.34
N PHE A 300 8.00 13.70 8.64
CA PHE A 300 8.68 13.93 9.92
C PHE A 300 7.69 13.88 11.09
N GLY A 301 8.14 13.32 12.21
CA GLY A 301 7.37 13.25 13.44
C GLY A 301 7.10 11.82 13.91
N GLN A 302 6.27 11.73 14.95
CA GLN A 302 5.90 10.48 15.58
C GLN A 302 4.89 9.71 14.72
N THR A 303 5.13 8.43 14.52
CA THR A 303 4.23 7.51 13.81
C THR A 303 4.38 6.08 14.33
N VAL A 304 3.77 5.12 13.64
CA VAL A 304 3.93 3.69 13.88
C VAL A 304 4.11 2.96 12.56
N THR A 305 5.10 2.07 12.50
CA THR A 305 5.22 1.16 11.37
C THR A 305 4.35 -0.06 11.66
N VAL A 306 3.45 -0.36 10.74
CA VAL A 306 2.58 -1.55 10.77
C VAL A 306 2.92 -2.32 9.50
N SER A 307 3.38 -3.56 9.63
CA SER A 307 3.79 -4.33 8.46
C SER A 307 3.68 -5.82 8.72
N SER A 308 3.31 -6.58 7.67
CA SER A 308 3.36 -8.04 7.67
C SER A 308 4.73 -8.59 7.24
N ASP A 309 5.76 -7.73 7.14
CA ASP A 309 7.16 -8.14 7.12
C ASP A 309 7.66 -8.32 8.57
N VAL A 310 7.32 -9.47 9.15
CA VAL A 310 7.66 -9.80 10.54
C VAL A 310 9.17 -9.82 10.78
N MET A 311 9.96 -10.25 9.80
CA MET A 311 11.43 -10.29 9.89
C MET A 311 11.99 -8.87 10.02
N ARG A 312 11.54 -7.95 9.14
CA ARG A 312 11.99 -6.57 9.20
C ARG A 312 11.55 -5.89 10.49
N GLN A 313 10.29 -6.05 10.89
CA GLN A 313 9.79 -5.44 12.12
C GLN A 313 10.49 -5.97 13.37
N PHE A 314 10.78 -7.28 13.41
CA PHE A 314 11.57 -7.85 14.48
C PHE A 314 12.96 -7.21 14.54
N SER A 315 13.66 -7.05 13.40
CA SER A 315 14.97 -6.39 13.37
C SER A 315 14.92 -4.91 13.79
N ALA A 316 13.82 -4.21 13.49
CA ALA A 316 13.64 -2.80 13.77
C ALA A 316 13.26 -2.48 15.22
N ARG A 317 12.87 -3.49 16.02
CA ARG A 317 12.34 -3.30 17.38
C ARG A 317 13.24 -2.47 18.31
N GLY A 318 14.56 -2.53 18.11
CA GLY A 318 15.53 -1.76 18.89
C GLY A 318 15.44 -0.25 18.68
N SER A 319 14.91 0.18 17.54
CA SER A 319 14.71 1.58 17.16
C SER A 319 13.34 2.11 17.57
N ALA A 320 12.52 1.31 18.27
CA ALA A 320 11.17 1.69 18.64
C ALA A 320 11.16 2.95 19.52
N HIS A 321 10.35 3.92 19.11
CA HIS A 321 10.08 5.13 19.89
C HIS A 321 8.58 5.40 19.90
N PRO A 322 7.90 5.33 21.07
CA PRO A 322 8.39 4.84 22.37
C PRO A 322 8.84 3.37 22.35
N LYS A 323 9.60 2.95 23.37
CA LYS A 323 10.21 1.59 23.49
C LYS A 323 9.19 0.48 23.83
N LYS A 324 8.22 0.27 22.95
CA LYS A 324 7.22 -0.80 23.04
C LYS A 324 6.93 -1.30 21.63
N THR A 325 6.75 -2.60 21.47
CA THR A 325 6.53 -3.24 20.17
C THR A 325 5.64 -4.45 20.34
N VAL A 326 4.92 -4.83 19.30
CA VAL A 326 4.26 -6.14 19.20
C VAL A 326 4.78 -6.82 17.95
N ILE A 327 5.22 -8.06 18.10
CA ILE A 327 5.59 -8.96 17.00
C ILE A 327 4.71 -10.20 17.15
N HIS A 328 3.92 -10.48 16.12
CA HIS A 328 3.10 -11.67 16.00
C HIS A 328 3.62 -12.46 14.81
N ASP A 329 4.21 -13.62 15.06
CA ASP A 329 4.63 -14.57 14.03
C ASP A 329 3.65 -15.75 14.04
N GLY A 330 2.76 -15.81 13.06
CA GLY A 330 1.65 -16.76 13.04
C GLY A 330 1.03 -16.93 11.66
N ASP A 331 0.56 -18.16 11.41
CA ASP A 331 -0.08 -18.62 10.16
C ASP A 331 0.77 -18.31 8.92
N GLY A 332 0.37 -17.34 8.10
CA GLY A 332 1.13 -16.85 6.95
C GLY A 332 2.22 -15.84 7.36
N ASN A 333 1.94 -14.56 7.18
CA ASN A 333 2.91 -13.48 7.41
C ASN A 333 2.99 -12.94 8.85
N GLY A 334 1.98 -13.20 9.69
CA GLY A 334 1.86 -12.54 10.99
C GLY A 334 1.79 -11.00 10.87
N GLY A 335 2.57 -10.31 11.70
CA GLY A 335 2.65 -8.86 11.70
C GLY A 335 3.59 -8.29 12.77
N GLY A 336 4.10 -7.09 12.51
CA GLY A 336 4.87 -6.32 13.46
C GLY A 336 4.40 -4.88 13.55
N ILE A 337 4.28 -4.40 14.79
CA ILE A 337 3.88 -3.04 15.14
C ILE A 337 5.05 -2.43 15.91
N VAL A 338 5.75 -1.50 15.26
CA VAL A 338 6.94 -0.84 15.82
C VAL A 338 6.75 0.69 15.73
N PRO A 339 6.44 1.36 16.85
CA PRO A 339 6.39 2.82 16.91
C PRO A 339 7.72 3.43 16.48
N TYR A 340 7.68 4.50 15.69
CA TYR A 340 8.89 5.14 15.18
C TYR A 340 8.74 6.66 15.15
N SER A 341 9.85 7.38 15.27
CA SER A 341 9.89 8.84 15.17
C SER A 341 10.86 9.26 14.09
N TYR A 342 10.34 9.80 12.98
CA TYR A 342 11.18 10.33 11.91
C TYR A 342 11.72 11.71 12.31
N GLY A 343 12.99 11.76 12.70
CA GLY A 343 13.69 12.99 13.07
C GLY A 343 14.20 13.78 11.86
N LYS A 344 14.57 15.04 12.10
CA LYS A 344 15.30 15.88 11.12
C LYS A 344 16.81 15.61 11.15
N ASP A 345 17.20 14.38 11.50
CA ASP A 345 18.59 13.95 11.47
C ASP A 345 18.98 13.53 10.04
N PHE A 346 20.20 13.05 9.87
CA PHE A 346 20.67 12.63 8.55
C PHE A 346 19.78 11.55 7.94
N TYR A 347 19.39 10.53 8.72
CA TYR A 347 18.62 9.41 8.20
C TYR A 347 17.21 9.85 7.81
N GLY A 348 16.47 10.51 8.70
CA GLY A 348 15.12 10.98 8.39
C GLY A 348 15.09 11.99 7.26
N THR A 349 16.07 12.90 7.18
CA THR A 349 16.18 13.87 6.07
C THR A 349 16.49 13.17 4.76
N MET A 350 17.38 12.18 4.75
CA MET A 350 17.66 11.42 3.54
C MET A 350 16.45 10.62 3.08
N GLN A 351 15.76 9.97 4.01
CA GLN A 351 14.56 9.23 3.71
C GLN A 351 13.49 10.14 3.08
N TRP A 352 13.25 11.31 3.67
CA TRP A 352 12.34 12.30 3.10
C TRP A 352 12.74 12.74 1.69
N ALA A 353 14.03 13.02 1.45
CA ALA A 353 14.53 13.47 0.15
C ALA A 353 14.41 12.40 -0.95
N ILE A 354 14.68 11.13 -0.62
CA ILE A 354 14.61 10.00 -1.55
C ILE A 354 13.21 9.86 -2.16
N GLY A 355 12.16 10.05 -1.35
CA GLY A 355 10.78 10.00 -1.86
C GLY A 355 10.49 11.11 -2.87
N LEU A 356 10.96 12.34 -2.60
CA LEU A 356 10.83 13.46 -3.53
C LEU A 356 11.65 13.27 -4.81
N GLU A 357 12.87 12.74 -4.71
CA GLU A 357 13.67 12.41 -5.90
C GLU A 357 12.93 11.42 -6.80
N LEU A 358 12.32 10.37 -6.24
CA LEU A 358 11.54 9.41 -7.02
C LEU A 358 10.32 10.06 -7.70
N PHE A 359 9.56 10.91 -7.01
CA PHE A 359 8.45 11.66 -7.63
C PHE A 359 8.90 12.54 -8.81
N LEU A 360 10.09 13.15 -8.71
CA LEU A 360 10.56 14.14 -9.67
C LEU A 360 11.36 13.53 -10.84
N LEU A 361 11.88 12.31 -10.68
CA LEU A 361 12.74 11.65 -11.67
C LEU A 361 12.04 10.55 -12.46
N ILE A 362 10.88 10.07 -12.01
CA ILE A 362 10.07 9.13 -12.80
C ILE A 362 9.22 9.95 -13.78
N ASP A 363 9.35 9.64 -15.07
CA ASP A 363 8.83 10.47 -16.17
C ASP A 363 7.31 10.39 -16.31
N ASP A 364 6.75 9.21 -16.02
CA ASP A 364 5.33 8.92 -16.23
C ASP A 364 4.55 8.94 -14.91
N PRO A 365 3.77 10.01 -14.63
CA PRO A 365 3.01 10.13 -13.39
C PRO A 365 1.87 9.11 -13.28
N TRP A 366 1.46 8.45 -14.37
CA TRP A 366 0.46 7.38 -14.31
C TRP A 366 0.99 6.08 -13.70
N ARG A 367 2.32 5.95 -13.58
CA ARG A 367 2.98 4.79 -13.00
C ARG A 367 3.52 5.06 -11.60
N VAL A 368 3.24 6.24 -11.04
CA VAL A 368 3.71 6.68 -9.71
C VAL A 368 2.54 7.16 -8.87
N PHE A 369 2.27 6.46 -7.78
CA PHE A 369 1.19 6.80 -6.87
C PHE A 369 1.70 7.50 -5.61
N PHE A 370 0.97 8.53 -5.19
CA PHE A 370 1.24 9.24 -3.94
C PHE A 370 0.72 8.44 -2.74
N THR A 371 1.66 7.98 -1.90
CA THR A 371 1.41 7.20 -0.68
C THR A 371 2.44 7.61 0.40
N THR A 372 2.20 7.20 1.65
CA THR A 372 3.03 7.59 2.82
C THR A 372 3.53 6.40 3.61
#